data_AF-W2FUP3-F1
#
_entry.id   AF-W2FUP3-F1
#
_cell.length_a   1.000
_cell.length_b   1.000
_cell.length_c   1.000
_cell.angle_alpha   90.00
_cell.angle_beta   90.00
_cell.angle_gamma   90.00
#
_symmetry.space_group_name_H-M   'P 1'
#
loop_
_entity.id
_entity.type
_entity.pdbx_description
1 polymer ?
#
loop_
_entity_poly.entity_id
_entity_poly.type
_entity_poly.pdbx_seq_one_letter_code
_entity_poly.pdbx_strand_id
1 'polypeptide(L)'
;MQHLDAISLGVFSYLQAHERVSRVESKPFVGATQMEFGLWEQKNSPNMLPEDLRRFYSIANGLSVKWFAPFCEKTTLVGHFLLNSLQDLHRLSITDLPSKCRAADMHRLDMKKISHKELVGFSLEASPKYGTVVLIYLEGTVRPSLFIESRFGL
;
A
#
# COMPACT_ATOMS: atom_id res chain seq x y z
N MET A 1 16.14 5.40 10.63
CA MET A 1 15.50 6.67 10.24
C MET A 1 15.94 7.09 8.84
N GLN A 2 17.24 7.32 8.60
CA GLN A 2 17.75 7.82 7.31
C GLN A 2 17.51 6.93 6.07
N HIS A 3 17.32 5.62 6.23
CA HIS A 3 17.27 4.70 5.09
C HIS A 3 15.93 4.72 4.34
N LEU A 4 14.80 4.90 5.04
CA LEU A 4 13.46 4.89 4.42
C LEU A 4 13.18 6.24 3.77
N ASP A 5 13.61 7.33 4.40
CA ASP A 5 13.62 8.67 3.81
C ASP A 5 14.51 8.70 2.55
N ALA A 6 15.72 8.11 2.60
CA ALA A 6 16.62 8.02 1.46
C ALA A 6 16.06 7.17 0.30
N ILE A 7 15.37 6.05 0.60
CA ILE A 7 14.72 5.24 -0.44
C ILE A 7 13.56 6.00 -1.06
N SER A 8 12.72 6.64 -0.23
CA SER A 8 11.57 7.43 -0.69
C SER A 8 12.02 8.58 -1.57
N LEU A 9 12.97 9.41 -1.09
CA LEU A 9 13.59 10.49 -1.87
C LEU A 9 14.25 9.94 -3.15
N GLY A 10 14.93 8.80 -3.06
CA GLY A 10 15.61 8.17 -4.19
C GLY A 10 14.66 7.82 -5.34
N VAL A 11 13.44 7.33 -5.04
CA VAL A 11 12.43 7.07 -6.06
C VAL A 11 11.93 8.38 -6.70
N PHE A 12 11.69 9.43 -5.90
CA PHE A 12 11.30 10.73 -6.43
C PHE A 12 12.38 11.35 -7.30
N SER A 13 13.62 11.37 -6.83
CA SER A 13 14.78 11.87 -7.56
C SER A 13 15.03 11.08 -8.83
N TYR A 14 14.88 9.76 -8.80
CA TYR A 14 14.96 8.92 -10.00
C TYR A 14 13.88 9.30 -11.02
N LEU A 15 12.60 9.39 -10.60
CA LEU A 15 11.51 9.76 -11.49
C LEU A 15 11.69 11.16 -12.07
N GLN A 16 12.16 12.12 -11.27
CA GLN A 16 12.43 13.49 -11.71
C GLN A 16 13.62 13.59 -12.67
N ALA A 17 14.63 12.74 -12.51
CA ALA A 17 15.82 12.72 -13.35
C ALA A 17 15.65 11.86 -14.63
N HIS A 18 14.59 11.06 -14.70
CA HIS A 18 14.39 10.12 -15.81
C HIS A 18 14.04 10.85 -17.11
N GLU A 19 14.82 10.64 -18.18
CA GLU A 19 14.72 11.34 -19.47
C GLU A 19 13.32 11.32 -20.11
N ARG A 20 12.54 10.27 -19.83
CA ARG A 20 11.19 10.05 -20.37
C ARG A 20 10.07 10.58 -19.48
N VAL A 21 10.39 11.13 -18.32
CA VAL A 21 9.42 11.73 -17.41
C VAL A 21 9.45 13.23 -17.59
N SER A 22 8.35 13.81 -18.08
CA SER A 22 8.23 15.26 -18.28
C SER A 22 7.77 15.98 -17.01
N ARG A 23 7.04 15.29 -16.12
CA ARG A 23 6.48 15.89 -14.91
C ARG A 23 6.27 14.83 -13.83
N VAL A 24 6.56 15.20 -12.59
CA VAL A 24 6.20 14.44 -11.39
C VAL A 24 5.33 15.33 -10.50
N GLU A 25 4.17 14.84 -10.10
CA GLU A 25 3.26 15.49 -9.15
C GLU A 25 3.19 14.65 -7.88
N SER A 26 3.38 15.30 -6.72
CA SER A 26 3.20 14.65 -5.41
C SER A 26 2.35 15.52 -4.50
N LYS A 27 1.55 14.89 -3.65
CA LYS A 27 0.91 15.59 -2.53
C LYS A 27 1.95 15.91 -1.46
N PRO A 28 1.82 17.02 -0.70
CA PRO A 28 2.67 17.30 0.44
C PRO A 28 2.68 16.15 1.44
N PHE A 29 3.86 15.84 1.98
CA PHE A 29 4.00 14.85 3.06
C PHE A 29 3.59 15.49 4.39
N VAL A 30 2.33 15.30 4.74
CA VAL A 30 1.78 15.69 6.04
C VAL A 30 1.47 14.42 6.80
N GLY A 31 2.19 14.19 7.90
CA GLY A 31 1.99 13.03 8.76
C GLY A 31 0.63 13.02 9.45
N ALA A 32 0.14 11.84 9.78
CA ALA A 32 -1.04 11.65 10.60
C ALA A 32 -0.76 12.05 12.06
N THR A 33 -1.75 12.69 12.67
CA THR A 33 -1.75 13.09 14.06
C THR A 33 -1.97 11.89 14.98
N GLN A 34 -1.55 12.02 16.24
CA GLN A 34 -1.82 11.00 17.27
C GLN A 34 -3.32 10.72 17.46
N MET A 35 -4.17 11.74 17.28
CA MET A 35 -5.62 11.59 17.33
C MET A 35 -6.13 10.69 16.20
N GLU A 36 -5.63 10.87 14.98
CA GLU A 36 -6.02 10.04 13.83
C GLU A 36 -5.56 8.58 14.00
N PHE A 37 -4.36 8.35 14.55
CA PHE A 37 -3.92 7.01 14.93
C PHE A 37 -4.85 6.38 15.99
N GLY A 38 -5.18 7.13 17.04
CA GLY A 38 -6.07 6.65 18.10
C GLY A 38 -7.46 6.28 17.58
N LEU A 39 -8.03 7.10 16.69
CA LEU A 39 -9.32 6.81 16.04
C LEU A 39 -9.25 5.56 15.17
N TRP A 40 -8.17 5.38 14.42
CA TRP A 40 -7.99 4.19 13.59
C TRP A 40 -7.89 2.92 14.44
N GLU A 41 -7.09 2.94 15.51
CA GLU A 41 -6.90 1.79 16.40
C GLU A 41 -8.18 1.43 17.15
N GLN A 42 -8.92 2.45 17.64
CA GLN A 42 -10.21 2.24 18.28
C GLN A 42 -11.22 1.60 17.32
N LYS A 43 -11.31 2.10 16.09
CA LYS A 43 -12.24 1.60 15.06
C LYS A 43 -11.91 0.16 14.62
N ASN A 44 -10.63 -0.21 14.63
CA ASN A 44 -10.14 -1.45 14.02
C ASN A 44 -9.63 -2.48 15.03
N SER A 45 -9.90 -2.30 16.32
CA SER A 45 -9.53 -3.26 17.38
C SER A 45 -10.05 -4.69 17.06
N PRO A 46 -9.23 -5.75 17.24
CA PRO A 46 -7.91 -5.76 17.87
C PRO A 46 -6.73 -5.55 16.90
N ASN A 47 -6.97 -5.16 15.64
CA ASN A 47 -5.92 -5.00 14.64
C ASN A 47 -5.09 -3.73 14.89
N MET A 48 -3.77 -3.87 14.94
CA MET A 48 -2.82 -2.76 15.09
C MET A 48 -2.00 -2.55 13.82
N LEU A 49 -1.74 -1.30 13.42
CA LEU A 49 -0.82 -1.05 12.31
C LEU A 49 0.57 -1.60 12.62
N PRO A 50 1.23 -2.28 11.65
CA PRO A 50 2.63 -2.63 11.82
C PRO A 50 3.48 -1.38 12.00
N GLU A 51 4.56 -1.52 12.78
CA GLU A 51 5.39 -0.39 13.20
C GLU A 51 5.94 0.41 12.02
N ASP A 52 6.34 -0.25 10.94
CA ASP A 52 6.87 0.42 9.75
C ASP A 52 5.79 1.24 9.01
N LEU A 53 4.55 0.74 8.94
CA LEU A 53 3.44 1.52 8.40
C LEU A 53 3.08 2.67 9.33
N ARG A 54 3.06 2.46 10.66
CA ARG A 54 2.81 3.54 11.63
C ARG A 54 3.85 4.66 11.48
N ARG A 55 5.14 4.29 11.36
CA ARG A 55 6.23 5.25 11.10
C ARG A 55 6.04 5.97 9.77
N PHE A 56 5.71 5.24 8.70
CA PHE A 56 5.40 5.86 7.41
C PHE A 56 4.27 6.89 7.54
N TYR A 57 3.15 6.50 8.15
CA TYR A 57 1.98 7.38 8.33
C TYR A 57 2.28 8.59 9.22
N SER A 58 3.24 8.49 10.15
CA SER A 58 3.71 9.65 10.93
C SER A 58 4.49 10.68 10.11
N ILE A 59 5.01 10.28 8.94
CA ILE A 59 5.72 11.16 7.99
C ILE A 59 4.75 11.64 6.90
N ALA A 60 3.92 10.75 6.37
CA ALA A 60 2.95 11.05 5.30
C ALA A 60 1.64 10.27 5.50
N ASN A 61 0.53 10.97 5.72
CA ASN A 61 -0.80 10.39 5.87
C ASN A 61 -1.38 9.95 4.51
N GLY A 62 -0.82 8.89 3.95
CA GLY A 62 -1.05 8.48 2.58
C GLY A 62 -0.08 9.14 1.60
N LEU A 63 -0.09 8.64 0.37
CA LEU A 63 0.88 9.02 -0.65
C LEU A 63 0.22 9.01 -2.03
N SER A 64 0.47 10.02 -2.85
CA SER A 64 -0.01 10.05 -4.23
C SER A 64 1.06 10.69 -5.09
N VAL A 65 1.71 9.87 -5.91
CA VAL A 65 2.80 10.27 -6.81
C VAL A 65 2.42 9.92 -8.23
N LYS A 66 2.24 10.93 -9.07
CA LYS A 66 1.90 10.75 -10.48
C LYS A 66 3.07 11.19 -11.34
N TRP A 67 3.41 10.41 -12.35
CA TRP A 67 4.43 10.82 -13.31
C TRP A 67 3.91 10.71 -14.74
N PHE A 68 4.35 11.67 -15.54
CA PHE A 68 3.87 11.89 -16.89
C PHE A 68 5.03 11.80 -17.87
N ALA A 69 4.74 11.36 -19.09
CA ALA A 69 5.69 11.31 -20.19
C ALA A 69 5.17 12.13 -21.38
N PRO A 70 6.06 12.71 -22.19
CA PRO A 70 5.67 13.33 -23.45
C PRO A 70 5.28 12.25 -24.47
N PHE A 71 4.13 12.42 -25.13
CA PHE A 71 3.66 11.56 -26.22
C PHE A 71 2.86 12.39 -27.22
N CYS A 72 3.30 12.42 -28.49
CA CYS A 72 2.67 13.18 -29.58
C CYS A 72 2.30 14.62 -29.18
N GLU A 73 3.29 15.38 -28.69
CA GLU A 73 3.15 16.78 -28.23
C GLU A 73 2.23 17.00 -27.02
N LYS A 74 1.72 15.92 -26.41
CA LYS A 74 0.91 15.97 -25.19
C LYS A 74 1.66 15.37 -24.01
N THR A 75 1.30 15.80 -22.82
CA THR A 75 1.77 15.18 -21.57
C THR A 75 0.76 14.13 -21.13
N THR A 76 1.19 12.87 -21.04
CA THR A 76 0.33 11.71 -20.73
C THR A 76 0.70 11.14 -19.37
N LEU A 77 -0.30 10.87 -18.52
CA LEU A 77 -0.09 10.16 -17.26
C LEU A 77 0.34 8.73 -17.55
N VAL A 78 1.56 8.36 -17.19
CA VAL A 78 2.12 7.03 -17.46
C VAL A 78 2.18 6.16 -16.21
N GLY A 79 2.18 6.75 -15.02
CA GLY A 79 2.08 5.98 -13.79
C GLY A 79 1.63 6.79 -12.59
N HIS A 80 1.10 6.05 -11.61
CA HIS A 80 0.58 6.58 -10.38
C HIS A 80 0.88 5.58 -9.27
N PHE A 81 1.64 6.02 -8.28
CA PHE A 81 1.82 5.33 -7.02
C PHE A 81 0.88 5.94 -5.98
N LEU A 82 0.03 5.11 -5.39
CA LEU A 82 -0.97 5.54 -4.42
C LEU A 82 -0.87 4.70 -3.14
N LEU A 83 -0.88 5.38 -2.01
CA LEU A 83 -1.13 4.79 -0.71
C LEU A 83 -2.28 5.57 -0.05
N ASN A 84 -3.30 4.87 0.40
CA ASN A 84 -4.45 5.45 1.09
C ASN A 84 -4.00 6.12 2.40
N SER A 85 -4.70 7.19 2.78
CA SER A 85 -4.58 7.79 4.11
C SER A 85 -5.07 6.80 5.17
N LEU A 86 -4.73 7.03 6.45
CA LEU A 86 -5.26 6.22 7.55
C LEU A 86 -6.79 6.15 7.55
N GLN A 87 -7.45 7.27 7.23
CA GLN A 87 -8.90 7.37 7.21
C GLN A 87 -9.52 6.55 6.08
N ASP A 88 -8.80 6.41 4.98
CA ASP A 88 -9.22 5.69 3.78
C ASP A 88 -8.78 4.21 3.78
N LEU A 89 -8.14 3.72 4.85
CA LEU A 89 -7.85 2.30 5.02
C LEU A 89 -9.15 1.53 5.28
N HIS A 90 -9.75 1.05 4.19
CA HIS A 90 -10.97 0.25 4.24
C HIS A 90 -10.68 -1.17 4.74
N ARG A 91 -11.42 -1.60 5.77
CA ARG A 91 -11.37 -2.97 6.28
C ARG A 91 -12.01 -3.93 5.28
N LEU A 92 -11.31 -4.99 4.95
CA LEU A 92 -11.74 -6.04 4.03
C LEU A 92 -11.91 -7.35 4.79
N SER A 93 -12.99 -8.05 4.46
CA SER A 93 -13.17 -9.47 4.78
C SER A 93 -12.64 -10.27 3.61
N ILE A 94 -11.62 -11.09 3.86
CA ILE A 94 -10.97 -11.89 2.83
C ILE A 94 -11.32 -13.35 3.09
N THR A 95 -12.26 -13.82 2.29
CA THR A 95 -12.56 -15.24 2.11
C THR A 95 -11.75 -15.78 0.94
N ASP A 96 -11.32 -17.04 1.06
CA ASP A 96 -10.61 -17.77 0.01
C ASP A 96 -9.34 -17.07 -0.49
N LEU A 97 -8.45 -16.69 0.45
CA LEU A 97 -7.19 -16.02 0.14
C LEU A 97 -6.34 -16.71 -0.96
N PRO A 98 -6.23 -18.06 -1.02
CA PRO A 98 -5.43 -18.71 -2.05
C PRO A 98 -5.89 -18.41 -3.48
N SER A 99 -7.20 -18.33 -3.73
CA SER A 99 -7.71 -18.03 -5.08
C SER A 99 -7.56 -16.56 -5.48
N LYS A 100 -7.34 -15.67 -4.50
CA LYS A 100 -7.18 -14.22 -4.69
C LYS A 100 -5.72 -13.76 -4.69
N CYS A 101 -4.81 -14.61 -4.21
CA CYS A 101 -3.38 -14.31 -4.15
C CYS A 101 -2.67 -14.61 -5.47
N ARG A 102 -1.69 -13.77 -5.82
CA ARG A 102 -0.77 -14.06 -6.91
C ARG A 102 0.12 -15.25 -6.52
N ALA A 103 0.57 -16.01 -7.52
CA ALA A 103 1.44 -17.18 -7.29
C ALA A 103 2.71 -16.87 -6.48
N ALA A 104 3.31 -15.69 -6.69
CA ALA A 104 4.47 -15.24 -5.92
C ALA A 104 4.16 -15.02 -4.42
N ASP A 105 2.95 -14.56 -4.10
CA ASP A 105 2.53 -14.30 -2.73
C ASP A 105 2.16 -15.60 -2.01
N MET A 106 1.61 -16.60 -2.73
CA MET A 106 1.31 -17.92 -2.18
C MET A 106 2.56 -18.60 -1.58
N HIS A 107 3.72 -18.46 -2.22
CA HIS A 107 4.98 -19.04 -1.73
C HIS A 107 5.46 -18.37 -0.45
N ARG A 108 5.24 -17.06 -0.30
CA ARG A 108 5.66 -16.29 0.89
C ARG A 108 4.82 -16.60 2.12
N LEU A 109 3.57 -17.01 1.89
CA LEU A 109 2.53 -17.11 2.90
C LEU A 109 2.44 -18.44 3.65
N ASP A 110 3.22 -19.46 3.27
CA ASP A 110 3.11 -20.84 3.80
C ASP A 110 1.65 -21.26 4.01
N MET A 111 0.88 -21.24 2.91
CA MET A 111 -0.58 -21.38 2.90
C MET A 111 -1.12 -22.65 3.58
N LYS A 112 -0.26 -23.64 3.81
CA LYS A 112 -0.57 -24.86 4.57
C LYS A 112 -0.96 -24.58 6.03
N LYS A 113 -0.61 -23.41 6.58
CA LYS A 113 -0.92 -23.01 7.97
C LYS A 113 -2.13 -22.09 8.09
N ILE A 114 -2.69 -21.60 6.98
CA ILE A 114 -3.84 -20.71 7.02
C ILE A 114 -5.10 -21.57 7.06
N SER A 115 -5.72 -21.64 8.23
CA SER A 115 -7.09 -22.15 8.38
C SER A 115 -8.02 -21.38 7.44
N HIS A 116 -9.00 -22.06 6.82
CA HIS A 116 -10.05 -21.49 5.94
C HIS A 116 -11.00 -20.48 6.62
N LYS A 117 -10.56 -19.80 7.68
CA LYS A 117 -11.28 -18.72 8.34
C LYS A 117 -11.20 -17.45 7.51
N GLU A 118 -12.24 -16.64 7.65
CA GLU A 118 -12.30 -15.26 7.19
C GLU A 118 -11.12 -14.46 7.76
N LEU A 119 -10.28 -13.91 6.89
CA LEU A 119 -9.15 -13.08 7.28
C LEU A 119 -9.54 -11.61 7.23
N VAL A 120 -8.97 -10.82 8.14
CA VAL A 120 -9.11 -9.37 8.14
C VAL A 120 -7.95 -8.76 7.37
N GLY A 121 -8.26 -7.89 6.42
CA GLY A 121 -7.26 -7.06 5.75
C GLY A 121 -7.65 -5.60 5.65
N PHE A 122 -6.72 -4.77 5.19
CA PHE A 122 -6.94 -3.34 4.95
C PHE A 122 -6.33 -2.94 3.61
N SER A 123 -7.11 -2.27 2.76
CA SER A 123 -6.64 -1.81 1.45
C SER A 123 -5.66 -0.64 1.60
N LEU A 124 -4.37 -0.89 1.38
CA LEU A 124 -3.33 0.12 1.38
C LEU A 124 -3.31 0.91 0.06
N GLU A 125 -3.53 0.22 -1.05
CA GLU A 125 -3.72 0.82 -2.37
C GLU A 125 -4.93 0.15 -3.02
N ALA A 126 -5.89 0.96 -3.45
CA ALA A 126 -6.98 0.47 -4.30
C ALA A 126 -6.80 1.08 -5.69
N SER A 127 -6.16 0.34 -6.60
CA SER A 127 -6.14 0.69 -8.01
C SER A 127 -7.18 -0.15 -8.76
N PRO A 128 -8.25 0.46 -9.31
CA PRO A 128 -9.25 -0.27 -10.07
C PRO A 128 -8.67 -1.04 -11.26
N LYS A 129 -7.50 -0.62 -11.75
CA LYS A 129 -6.89 -1.08 -12.99
C LYS A 129 -5.86 -2.19 -12.81
N TYR A 130 -5.14 -2.23 -11.69
CA TYR A 130 -3.96 -3.10 -11.55
C TYR A 130 -4.03 -4.08 -10.37
N GLY A 131 -4.99 -3.90 -9.46
CA GLY A 131 -5.13 -4.73 -8.27
C GLY A 131 -5.18 -3.90 -7.00
N THR A 132 -5.41 -4.59 -5.89
CA THR A 132 -5.48 -3.99 -4.55
C THR A 132 -4.27 -4.45 -3.75
N VAL A 133 -3.50 -3.52 -3.18
CA VAL A 133 -2.49 -3.89 -2.17
C VAL A 133 -3.19 -3.92 -0.82
N VAL A 134 -3.08 -5.05 -0.12
CA VAL A 134 -3.80 -5.32 1.12
C VAL A 134 -2.83 -5.71 2.22
N LEU A 135 -2.96 -5.05 3.37
CA LEU A 135 -2.36 -5.46 4.63
C LEU A 135 -3.22 -6.57 5.24
N ILE A 136 -2.70 -7.78 5.44
CA ILE A 136 -3.48 -8.91 5.97
C ILE A 136 -2.96 -9.30 7.36
N TYR A 137 -3.91 -9.59 8.25
CA TYR A 137 -3.65 -10.09 9.60
C TYR A 137 -3.90 -11.60 9.64
N LEU A 138 -2.85 -12.37 9.90
CA LEU A 138 -2.90 -13.82 9.98
C LEU A 138 -2.98 -14.26 11.46
N GLU A 139 -3.89 -15.20 11.77
CA GLU A 139 -3.98 -15.80 13.11
C GLU A 139 -2.64 -16.49 13.48
N GLY A 140 -2.13 -16.25 14.69
CA GLY A 140 -0.92 -16.90 15.20
C GLY A 140 0.41 -16.25 14.81
N THR A 141 0.41 -15.23 13.94
CA THR A 141 1.60 -14.41 13.67
C THR A 141 1.52 -13.06 14.37
N VAL A 142 2.58 -12.70 15.11
CA VAL A 142 2.69 -11.41 15.82
C VAL A 142 2.84 -10.23 14.84
N ARG A 143 3.08 -10.49 13.55
CA ARG A 143 3.39 -9.46 12.55
C ARG A 143 2.44 -9.58 11.34
N PRO A 144 1.72 -8.50 10.97
CA PRO A 144 0.90 -8.50 9.77
C PRO A 144 1.80 -8.53 8.52
N SER A 145 1.27 -9.05 7.42
CA SER A 145 2.02 -9.24 6.18
C SER A 145 1.35 -8.49 5.02
N LEU A 146 2.18 -7.99 4.09
CA LEU A 146 1.76 -7.19 2.94
C LEU A 146 1.50 -8.08 1.72
N PHE A 147 0.35 -7.92 1.07
CA PHE A 147 -0.07 -8.71 -0.09
C PHE A 147 -0.59 -7.86 -1.25
N ILE A 148 -0.49 -8.38 -2.46
CA ILE A 148 -1.03 -7.76 -3.66
C ILE A 148 -2.11 -8.68 -4.25
N GLU A 149 -3.37 -8.28 -4.10
CA GLU A 149 -4.49 -8.90 -4.79
C GLU A 149 -4.48 -8.45 -6.26
N SER A 150 -4.31 -9.37 -7.19
CA SER A 150 -4.41 -9.07 -8.62
C SER A 150 -5.79 -9.44 -9.13
N ARG A 151 -6.43 -8.55 -9.89
CA ARG A 151 -7.65 -8.88 -10.64
C ARG A 151 -7.39 -9.60 -11.96
N PHE A 152 -6.13 -9.86 -12.30
CA PHE A 152 -5.77 -10.66 -13.45
C PHE A 152 -5.65 -12.12 -13.01
N GLY A 153 -6.70 -12.90 -13.28
CA GLY A 153 -6.53 -14.34 -13.46
C GLY A 153 -5.62 -14.54 -14.67
N LEU A 154 -4.41 -15.05 -14.42
CA LEU A 154 -3.67 -15.81 -15.42
C LEU A 154 -4.04 -17.28 -15.22
#